data_AF-A0A523RMH3-F1
#
_entry.id   AF-A0A523RMH3-F1
#
_cell.length_a   1.000
_cell.length_b   1.000
_cell.length_c   1.000
_cell.angle_alpha   90.00
_cell.angle_beta   90.00
_cell.angle_gamma   90.00
#
_symmetry.space_group_name_H-M   'P 1'
#
loop_
_entity.id
_entity.type
_entity.pdbx_description
1 polymer ?
#
loop_
_entity_poly.entity_id
_entity_poly.type
_entity_poly.pdbx_seq_one_letter_code
_entity_poly.pdbx_strand_id
1 'polypeptide(L)'
;MKRLTFIVLFVGINILFIFLQIHKQSQITKVSYQNQRKKMELDTLIQQKEAVTNQLQVLKNPASVKKYATNRLNMKKTRLNQIKLLADQATIDHE
;
A
#
# COMPACT_ATOMS: atom_id res chain seq x y z
N MET A 1 -51.85 -42.50 -2.42
CA MET A 1 -51.48 -41.56 -3.50
C MET A 1 -50.87 -42.34 -4.65
N LYS A 2 -51.22 -42.05 -5.92
CA LYS A 2 -50.78 -42.84 -7.08
C LYS A 2 -49.24 -42.82 -7.13
N ARG A 3 -48.60 -43.99 -7.20
CA ARG A 3 -47.13 -44.17 -7.13
C ARG A 3 -46.35 -43.20 -8.04
N LEU A 4 -46.95 -42.88 -9.20
CA LEU A 4 -46.44 -41.88 -10.15
C LEU A 4 -46.26 -40.48 -9.55
N THR A 5 -47.22 -39.99 -8.76
CA THR A 5 -47.14 -38.67 -8.12
C THR A 5 -45.98 -38.62 -7.13
N PHE A 6 -45.73 -39.71 -6.39
CA PHE A 6 -44.59 -39.79 -5.47
C PHE A 6 -43.25 -39.76 -6.20
N ILE A 7 -43.13 -40.50 -7.30
CA ILE A 7 -41.90 -40.55 -8.10
C ILE A 7 -41.60 -39.16 -8.69
N VAL A 8 -42.60 -38.49 -9.27
CA VAL A 8 -42.44 -37.14 -9.84
C VAL A 8 -42.04 -36.13 -8.76
N LEU A 9 -42.67 -36.20 -7.59
CA LEU A 9 -42.35 -35.31 -6.48
C LEU A 9 -40.93 -35.56 -5.94
N PHE A 10 -40.53 -36.82 -5.82
CA PHE A 10 -39.18 -37.20 -5.39
C PHE A 10 -38.12 -36.69 -6.37
N VAL A 11 -38.31 -36.90 -7.67
CA VAL A 11 -37.38 -36.40 -8.70
C VAL A 11 -37.34 -34.87 -8.69
N GLY A 12 -38.49 -34.21 -8.59
CA GLY A 12 -38.57 -32.74 -8.53
C GLY A 12 -37.80 -32.16 -7.33
N ILE A 13 -37.93 -32.78 -6.15
CA ILE A 13 -37.19 -32.38 -4.96
C ILE A 13 -35.68 -32.53 -5.18
N ASN A 14 -35.22 -33.66 -5.73
CA ASN A 14 -33.80 -33.89 -6.00
C ASN A 14 -33.22 -32.85 -6.97
N ILE A 15 -33.95 -32.52 -8.05
CA ILE A 15 -33.53 -31.47 -9.00
C ILE A 15 -33.43 -30.12 -8.29
N LEU A 16 -34.41 -29.78 -7.44
CA LEU A 16 -34.38 -28.54 -6.65
C LEU A 16 -33.16 -28.49 -5.72
N PHE A 17 -32.83 -29.60 -5.05
CA PHE A 17 -31.64 -29.69 -4.20
C PHE A 17 -30.35 -29.48 -4.99
N ILE A 18 -30.22 -30.11 -6.17
CA ILE A 18 -29.06 -29.91 -7.05
C ILE A 18 -28.94 -28.44 -7.45
N PHE A 19 -30.04 -27.82 -7.86
CA PHE A 19 -30.05 -26.40 -8.24
C PHE A 19 -29.65 -25.48 -7.08
N LEU A 20 -30.20 -25.71 -5.88
CA LEU A 20 -29.85 -24.96 -4.68
C LEU A 20 -28.37 -25.12 -4.32
N GLN A 21 -27.82 -26.33 -4.46
CA GLN A 21 -26.41 -26.59 -4.18
C GLN A 21 -25.49 -25.88 -5.16
N ILE A 22 -25.82 -25.90 -6.46
CA ILE A 22 -25.08 -25.17 -7.50
C ILE A 22 -25.17 -23.66 -7.24
N HIS A 23 -26.36 -23.13 -6.95
CA HIS A 23 -26.55 -21.72 -6.65
C HIS A 23 -25.71 -21.29 -5.45
N LYS A 24 -25.75 -22.05 -4.35
CA LYS A 24 -24.95 -21.79 -3.14
C LYS A 24 -23.45 -21.81 -3.47
N GLN A 25 -22.98 -22.82 -4.22
CA GLN A 25 -21.58 -22.93 -4.59
C GLN A 25 -21.13 -21.73 -5.44
N SER A 26 -21.93 -21.33 -6.42
CA SER A 26 -21.66 -20.17 -7.28
C SER A 26 -21.53 -18.88 -6.47
N GLN A 27 -22.42 -18.66 -5.51
CA GLN A 27 -22.34 -17.49 -4.61
C GLN A 27 -21.09 -17.52 -3.75
N ILE A 28 -20.73 -18.68 -3.19
CA ILE A 28 -19.51 -18.85 -2.40
C ILE A 28 -18.27 -18.55 -3.25
N THR A 29 -18.19 -19.09 -4.47
CA THR A 29 -17.09 -18.82 -5.39
C THR A 29 -16.98 -17.33 -5.74
N LYS A 30 -18.11 -16.66 -5.99
CA LYS A 30 -18.14 -15.22 -6.25
C LYS A 30 -17.59 -14.41 -5.08
N VAL A 31 -18.07 -14.69 -3.87
CA VAL A 31 -17.61 -13.99 -2.65
C VAL A 31 -16.14 -14.27 -2.39
N SER A 32 -15.69 -15.51 -2.57
CA SER A 32 -14.29 -15.91 -2.42
C SER A 32 -13.39 -15.13 -3.37
N TYR A 33 -13.77 -15.04 -4.65
CA TYR A 33 -13.02 -14.30 -5.65
C TYR A 33 -12.96 -12.79 -5.34
N GLN A 34 -14.07 -12.19 -4.94
CA GLN A 34 -14.10 -10.79 -4.52
C GLN A 34 -13.18 -10.55 -3.31
N ASN A 35 -13.19 -11.46 -2.34
CA ASN A 35 -12.33 -11.37 -1.17
C ASN A 35 -10.85 -11.50 -1.56
N GLN A 36 -10.52 -12.44 -2.45
CA GLN A 36 -9.16 -12.62 -2.94
C GLN A 36 -8.65 -11.38 -3.68
N ARG A 37 -9.48 -10.76 -4.53
CA ARG A 37 -9.14 -9.50 -5.20
C ARG A 37 -8.86 -8.38 -4.21
N LYS A 38 -9.72 -8.21 -3.20
CA LYS A 38 -9.52 -7.19 -2.15
C LYS A 38 -8.25 -7.43 -1.34
N LYS A 39 -7.91 -8.69 -1.05
CA LYS A 39 -6.64 -9.04 -0.39
C LYS A 39 -5.44 -8.66 -1.24
N MET A 40 -5.45 -8.98 -2.54
CA MET A 40 -4.37 -8.60 -3.45
C MET A 40 -4.19 -7.07 -3.54
N GLU A 41 -5.29 -6.33 -3.58
CA GLU A 41 -5.26 -4.87 -3.58
C GLU A 41 -4.67 -4.33 -2.26
N LEU A 42 -5.10 -4.88 -1.13
CA LEU A 42 -4.57 -4.52 0.19
C LEU A 42 -3.06 -4.80 0.28
N ASP A 43 -2.60 -5.97 -0.15
CA ASP A 43 -1.18 -6.33 -0.16
C ASP A 43 -0.37 -5.37 -1.05
N THR A 44 -0.93 -4.99 -2.20
CA THR A 44 -0.30 -4.00 -3.10
C THR A 44 -0.17 -2.64 -2.42
N LEU A 45 -1.21 -2.18 -1.72
CA LEU A 45 -1.17 -0.91 -0.97
C LEU A 45 -0.15 -0.96 0.18
N ILE A 46 -0.04 -2.09 0.88
CA ILE A 46 0.97 -2.28 1.94
C ILE A 46 2.37 -2.16 1.34
N GLN A 47 2.65 -2.85 0.24
CA GLN A 47 3.95 -2.78 -0.43
C GLN A 47 4.28 -1.35 -0.88
N GLN A 48 3.31 -0.63 -1.44
CA GLN A 48 3.49 0.78 -1.82
C GLN A 48 3.79 1.67 -0.62
N LYS A 49 3.04 1.49 0.48
CA LYS A 49 3.27 2.23 1.73
C LYS A 49 4.68 1.96 2.27
N GLU A 50 5.11 0.71 2.30
CA GLU A 50 6.45 0.33 2.76
C GLU A 50 7.53 0.94 1.87
N ALA A 51 7.36 0.90 0.54
CA ALA A 51 8.29 1.52 -0.40
C ALA A 51 8.43 3.04 -0.14
N VAL A 52 7.32 3.76 0.01
CA VAL A 52 7.32 5.19 0.32
C VAL A 52 7.93 5.47 1.69
N THR A 53 7.62 4.63 2.69
CA THR A 53 8.18 4.75 4.04
C THR A 53 9.70 4.58 4.02
N ASN A 54 10.20 3.60 3.28
CA ASN A 54 11.63 3.36 3.11
C ASN A 54 12.30 4.53 2.38
N GLN A 55 11.71 5.05 1.30
CA GLN A 55 12.20 6.24 0.61
C GLN A 55 12.27 7.45 1.56
N LEU A 56 11.22 7.67 2.36
CA LEU A 56 11.18 8.76 3.32
C LEU A 56 12.26 8.60 4.40
N GLN A 57 12.51 7.39 4.90
CA GLN A 57 13.60 7.14 5.84
C GLN A 57 14.98 7.40 5.23
N VAL A 58 15.20 7.02 3.97
CA VAL A 58 16.45 7.32 3.24
C VAL A 58 16.66 8.83 3.07
N LEU A 59 15.59 9.58 2.74
CA LEU A 59 15.63 11.03 2.62
C LEU A 59 15.82 11.73 3.97
N LYS A 60 15.21 11.20 5.04
CA LYS A 60 15.38 11.72 6.40
C LYS A 60 16.74 11.39 7.01
N ASN A 61 17.54 10.52 6.40
CA ASN A 61 18.85 10.18 6.93
C ASN A 61 19.78 11.42 6.87
N PRO A 62 20.18 11.99 8.01
CA PRO A 62 20.96 13.22 8.05
C PRO A 62 22.35 13.05 7.39
N ALA A 63 22.85 11.82 7.29
CA ALA A 63 24.12 11.53 6.63
C ALA A 63 24.02 11.71 5.10
N SER A 64 22.93 11.26 4.46
CA SER A 64 22.71 11.46 3.02
C SER A 64 22.45 12.93 2.68
N VAL A 65 21.68 13.64 3.51
CA VAL A 65 21.45 15.08 3.39
C VAL A 65 22.77 15.86 3.48
N LYS A 66 23.60 15.55 4.48
CA LYS A 66 24.91 16.18 4.63
C LYS A 66 25.82 15.89 3.44
N LYS A 67 25.83 14.65 2.93
CA LYS A 67 26.63 14.26 1.75
C LYS A 67 26.17 15.00 0.49
N TYR A 68 24.87 15.17 0.29
CA TYR A 68 24.32 15.97 -0.81
C TYR A 68 24.72 17.46 -0.69
N ALA A 69 24.54 18.05 0.49
CA ALA A 69 24.93 19.43 0.75
C ALA A 69 26.42 19.67 0.50
N THR A 70 27.28 18.74 0.94
CA THR A 70 28.73 18.88 0.77
C THR A 70 29.15 18.67 -0.69
N ASN A 71 28.59 17.67 -1.39
CA ASN A 71 29.09 17.24 -2.70
C ASN A 71 28.40 17.90 -3.90
N ARG A 72 27.10 18.19 -3.81
CA ARG A 72 26.33 18.81 -4.91
C ARG A 72 26.21 20.31 -4.76
N LEU A 73 26.04 20.79 -3.53
CA LEU A 73 25.88 22.21 -3.23
C LEU A 73 27.20 22.87 -2.79
N ASN A 74 28.32 22.13 -2.78
CA ASN A 74 29.63 22.61 -2.30
C ASN A 74 29.58 23.27 -0.91
N MET A 75 28.61 22.90 -0.06
CA MET A 75 28.46 23.48 1.26
C MET A 75 29.60 22.98 2.16
N LYS A 76 30.39 23.91 2.68
CA LYS A 76 31.47 23.59 3.63
C LYS A 76 30.92 23.60 5.06
N LYS A 77 31.46 22.72 5.89
CA LYS A 77 31.13 22.69 7.32
C LYS A 77 31.76 23.91 8.01
N THR A 78 30.99 24.98 8.18
CA THR A 78 31.41 26.18 8.92
C THR A 78 31.14 26.04 10.41
N ARG A 79 32.06 26.53 11.24
CA ARG A 79 31.85 26.65 12.69
C ARG A 79 31.10 27.96 12.96
N LEU A 80 30.23 28.01 13.97
CA LEU A 80 29.46 29.21 14.32
C LEU A 80 30.32 30.48 14.45
N ASN A 81 31.54 30.33 15.01
CA ASN A 81 32.49 31.43 15.19
C ASN A 81 32.97 32.03 13.85
N GLN A 82 33.00 31.24 12.77
CA GLN A 82 33.36 31.71 11.42
C GLN A 82 32.19 32.44 10.75
N ILE A 83 30.95 32.09 11.11
CA ILE A 83 29.75 32.76 10.60
C ILE A 83 29.64 34.16 11.19
N LYS A 84 29.93 34.32 12.50
CA LYS A 84 29.99 35.64 13.14
C LYS A 84 31.03 36.55 12.49
N LEU A 85 32.21 36.01 12.20
CA LEU A 85 33.31 36.77 11.58
C LEU A 85 32.98 37.17 10.12
N LEU A 86 32.28 36.32 9.36
CA LEU A 86 31.80 36.65 8.01
C LEU A 86 30.63 37.65 8.02
N ALA A 87 29.73 37.56 9.01
CA ALA A 87 28.64 38.52 9.17
C ALA A 87 29.18 39.90 9.51
N ASP A 88 30.15 39.98 10.44
CA ASP A 88 30.83 41.24 10.79
C ASP A 88 31.63 41.81 9.61
N GLN A 89 32.28 40.97 8.78
CA GLN A 89 33.00 41.42 7.58
C GLN A 89 32.07 41.90 6.45
N ALA A 90 30.92 41.23 6.23
CA ALA A 90 29.96 41.62 5.21
C ALA A 90 29.23 42.94 5.53
N THR A 91 29.15 43.32 6.80
CA THR A 91 28.69 44.66 7.22
C THR A 91 29.71 45.77 6.97
N ILE A 92 31.00 45.45 6.85
CA ILE A 92 32.07 46.44 6.63
C ILE A 92 32.25 46.76 5.14
N ASP A 93 31.98 45.81 4.24
CA ASP A 93 32.10 46.02 2.78
C ASP A 93 30.90 46.77 2.15
N HIS A 94 29.91 47.17 2.96
CA HIS A 94 28.70 47.90 2.55
C HIS A 94 28.59 49.32 3.14
N GLU A 95 29.63 49.82 3.82
CA GLU A 95 29.83 51.24 4.18
C GLU A 95 30.87 51.89 3.26
#